data_AF-A0A961WVD1-F1
#
_entry.id   AF-A0A961WVD1-F1
#
_cell.length_a   1.000
_cell.length_b   1.000
_cell.length_c   1.000
_cell.angle_alpha   90.00
_cell.angle_beta   90.00
_cell.angle_gamma   90.00
#
_symmetry.space_group_name_H-M   'P 1'
#
loop_
_entity.id
_entity.type
_entity.pdbx_description
1 polymer ?
#
loop_
_entity_poly.entity_id
_entity_poly.type
_entity_poly.pdbx_seq_one_letter_code
_entity_poly.pdbx_strand_id
1 'polypeptide(L)' 'ATDMGDFILDNLEPRVLAWDKTEYRFLKRQSSRNAGVWVSINDSRTQSVGSIRR' A
#
# COMPACT_ATOMS: atom_id res chain seq x y z
N ALA A 1 -14.97 19.02 7.15
CA ALA A 1 -14.39 17.70 6.84
C ALA A 1 -15.11 17.17 5.61
N THR A 2 -14.38 16.60 4.65
CA THR A 2 -14.99 15.88 3.52
C THR A 2 -15.48 14.52 4.02
N ASP A 3 -16.67 14.12 3.59
CA ASP A 3 -17.33 12.86 3.91
C ASP A 3 -16.96 11.72 2.94
N MET A 4 -16.22 12.03 1.87
CA MET A 4 -15.89 11.09 0.80
C MET A 4 -14.67 10.20 1.09
N GLY A 5 -13.92 10.47 2.17
CA GLY A 5 -12.75 9.67 2.57
C GLY A 5 -11.50 9.87 1.69
N ASP A 6 -10.67 8.84 1.63
CA ASP A 6 -9.37 8.86 0.94
C ASP A 6 -9.49 8.44 -0.54
N PHE A 7 -8.73 9.12 -1.41
CA PHE A 7 -8.62 8.78 -2.84
C PHE A 7 -7.22 8.26 -3.17
N ILE A 8 -7.15 7.36 -4.14
CA ILE A 8 -5.93 6.70 -4.59
C ILE A 8 -5.51 7.26 -5.95
N LEU A 9 -4.26 7.71 -6.03
CA LEU A 9 -3.55 8.01 -7.27
C LEU A 9 -2.35 7.08 -7.33
N ASP A 10 -2.35 6.17 -8.29
CA ASP A 10 -1.28 5.20 -8.51
C ASP A 10 -0.94 5.07 -10.00
N ASN A 11 -0.13 4.06 -10.32
CA ASN A 11 0.35 3.77 -11.67
C ASN A 11 -0.26 2.50 -12.29
N LEU A 12 -1.29 1.93 -11.67
CA LEU A 12 -1.97 0.71 -12.12
C LEU A 12 -3.38 1.02 -12.67
N GLU A 13 -4.07 2.01 -12.09
CA GLU A 13 -5.38 2.47 -12.52
C GLU A 13 -5.32 3.96 -12.92
N PRO A 14 -5.68 4.33 -14.16
CA PRO A 14 -5.61 5.73 -14.61
C PRO A 14 -6.62 6.67 -13.96
N ARG A 15 -7.70 6.15 -13.36
CA ARG A 15 -8.70 6.97 -12.67
C ARG A 15 -8.30 7.18 -11.21
N VAL A 16 -8.52 8.40 -10.71
CA VAL A 16 -8.50 8.65 -9.26
C VAL A 16 -9.79 8.08 -8.67
N LEU A 17 -9.66 7.02 -7.89
CA LEU A 17 -10.79 6.32 -7.26
C LEU A 17 -10.75 6.49 -5.74
N ALA A 18 -11.92 6.47 -5.10
CA ALA A 18 -11.98 6.32 -3.65
C ALA A 18 -11.36 4.97 -3.24
N TRP A 19 -10.69 4.92 -2.09
CA TRP A 19 -9.92 3.74 -1.67
C TRP A 19 -10.78 2.46 -1.61
N ASP A 20 -12.05 2.59 -1.23
CA ASP A 20 -13.02 1.50 -1.13
C ASP A 20 -13.61 1.06 -2.48
N LYS A 21 -13.28 1.74 -3.58
CA LYS A 21 -13.70 1.40 -4.95
C LYS A 21 -12.61 0.74 -5.79
N THR A 22 -11.41 0.61 -5.24
CA THR A 22 -10.34 -0.18 -5.87
C THR A 22 -10.54 -1.65 -5.55
N GLU A 23 -10.07 -2.54 -6.43
CA GLU A 23 -10.05 -4.00 -6.16
C GLU A 23 -8.81 -4.42 -5.36
N TYR A 24 -8.10 -3.46 -4.76
CA TYR A 24 -6.85 -3.71 -4.05
C TYR A 24 -7.08 -4.10 -2.60
N ARG A 25 -6.13 -4.88 -2.08
CA ARG A 25 -5.97 -5.05 -0.64
C ARG A 25 -4.82 -4.18 -0.15
N PHE A 26 -5.15 -3.11 0.55
CA PHE A 26 -4.15 -2.21 1.12
C PHE A 26 -3.52 -2.80 2.39
N LEU A 27 -2.19 -2.76 2.45
CA LEU A 27 -1.42 -3.03 3.66
C LEU A 27 -0.72 -1.73 4.08
N LYS A 28 -1.05 -1.21 5.26
CA LYS A 28 -0.38 -0.03 5.82
C LYS A 28 0.90 -0.45 6.55
N ARG A 29 1.95 0.36 6.39
CA ARG A 29 3.27 0.06 6.94
C ARG A 29 3.90 1.31 7.55
N GLN A 30 3.67 1.49 8.84
CA GLN A 30 4.22 2.58 9.61
C GLN A 30 4.67 2.03 10.96
N SER A 31 5.86 2.42 11.43
CA SER A 31 6.29 2.05 12.78
C SER A 31 5.33 2.63 13.82
N SER A 32 4.94 1.82 14.79
CA SER A 32 4.13 2.26 15.93
C SER A 32 4.86 3.22 16.86
N ARG A 33 6.19 3.29 16.77
CA ARG A 33 7.05 4.14 17.61
C ARG A 33 7.52 5.41 16.92
N ASN A 34 7.59 5.40 15.58
CA ASN A 34 8.06 6.55 14.79
C ASN A 34 7.42 6.57 13.41
N ALA A 35 6.56 7.56 13.17
CA ALA A 35 5.85 7.73 11.89
C ALA A 35 6.76 7.93 10.66
N GLY A 36 7.98 8.42 10.85
CA GLY A 36 8.95 8.65 9.78
C GLY A 36 9.75 7.40 9.37
N VAL A 37 9.57 6.27 10.06
CA VAL A 37 10.30 5.04 9.81
C VAL A 37 9.42 3.99 9.15
N TRP A 38 9.84 3.54 7.98
CA TRP A 38 9.27 2.37 7.30
C TRP A 38 9.74 1.08 7.97
N VAL A 39 8.82 0.15 8.21
CA VAL A 39 9.10 -1.19 8.77
C VAL A 39 8.92 -2.25 7.69
N SER A 40 9.37 -3.49 7.86
CA SER A 40 9.06 -4.57 6.91
C SER A 40 7.62 -5.08 7.08
N ILE A 41 6.93 -5.41 5.98
CA ILE A 41 5.71 -6.24 6.05
C ILE A 41 6.17 -7.68 5.95
N ASN A 42 5.82 -8.49 6.94
CA ASN A 42 5.92 -9.93 6.85
C ASN A 42 4.56 -10.46 6.37
N ASP A 43 4.47 -10.79 5.08
CA ASP A 43 3.26 -11.38 4.49
C ASP A 43 3.56 -12.84 4.13
N SER A 44 2.97 -13.77 4.87
CA SER A 44 3.13 -15.21 4.69
C SER A 44 2.63 -15.73 3.34
N ARG A 45 1.94 -14.89 2.54
CA ARG A 45 1.52 -15.18 1.17
C ARG A 45 2.60 -14.90 0.11
N THR A 46 3.68 -14.21 0.48
CA THR A 46 4.71 -13.80 -0.47
C THR A 46 5.77 -14.90 -0.56
N GLN A 47 5.80 -15.67 -1.66
CA GLN A 47 6.98 -16.45 -2.00
C GLN A 47 8.17 -15.48 -2.15
N SER A 48 9.28 -15.81 -1.49
CA SER A 48 10.51 -15.03 -1.50
C SER A 48 10.95 -14.71 -2.94
N VAL A 49 10.69 -13.51 -3.43
CA VAL A 49 11.20 -13.07 -4.74
C VAL A 49 12.67 -12.72 -4.59
N GLY A 50 13.53 -13.63 -5.04
CA GLY A 50 14.98 -13.43 -5.07
C GLY A 50 15.35 -12.29 -6.01
N SER A 51 16.21 -11.38 -5.54
CA SER A 51 16.84 -10.36 -6.38
C SER A 51 17.59 -11.04 -7.54
N ILE A 52 17.15 -10.80 -8.76
CA ILE A 52 17.93 -11.16 -9.95
C ILE A 52 19.14 -10.23 -9.95
N ARG A 53 20.32 -10.77 -9.66
CA ARG A 53 21.58 -10.04 -9.81
C ARG A 53 21.90 -9.97 -11.30
N ARG A 54 22.15 -8.75 -11.80
CA ARG A 54 22.67 -8.51 -13.15
C ARG A 54 24.17 -8.83 -13.19
#